data_AF-A0A9E3BNM0-F1
#
_entry.id   AF-A0A9E3BNM0-F1
#
_cell.length_a   1.000
_cell.length_b   1.000
_cell.length_c   1.000
_cell.angle_alpha   90.00
_cell.angle_beta   90.00
_cell.angle_gamma   90.00
#
_symmetry.space_group_name_H-M   'P 1'
#
loop_
_entity.id
_entity.type
_entity.pdbx_description
1 polymer ?
#
loop_
_entity_poly.entity_id
_entity_poly.type
_entity_poly.pdbx_seq_one_letter_code
_entity_poly.pdbx_strand_id
1 'polypeptide(L)'
;MPFPLTRRKAAAIHASPETVKTLGRRAADEGLSVLGLRFQGDPICPQARFDTLGRALGGAFEAVVLPDKAANPAAPKPPHSVLSLHLIDRDGEPTKEALRRVLAFLAERLR
;
A
#
# COMPACT_ATOMS: atom_id res chain seq x y z
N MET A 1 -8.87 -14.10 1.55
CA MET A 1 -8.33 -13.04 0.67
C MET A 1 -9.03 -13.10 -0.67
N PRO A 2 -9.85 -12.11 -1.10
CA PRO A 2 -10.36 -12.07 -2.47
C PRO A 2 -9.21 -11.80 -3.45
N PHE A 3 -8.74 -12.86 -4.09
CA PHE A 3 -7.93 -12.73 -5.29
C PHE A 3 -8.70 -11.90 -6.32
N PRO A 4 -8.02 -11.01 -7.07
CA PRO A 4 -8.66 -10.04 -7.97
C PRO A 4 -9.12 -10.68 -9.29
N LEU A 5 -9.92 -11.73 -9.18
CA LEU A 5 -10.47 -12.50 -10.30
C LEU A 5 -11.60 -11.78 -11.04
N THR A 6 -12.19 -10.75 -10.41
CA THR A 6 -13.23 -9.90 -11.00
C THR A 6 -12.92 -8.44 -10.72
N ARG A 7 -13.46 -7.51 -11.51
CA ARG A 7 -13.31 -6.05 -11.26
C ARG A 7 -13.70 -5.66 -9.83
N ARG A 8 -14.79 -6.23 -9.32
CA ARG A 8 -15.25 -6.01 -7.94
C ARG A 8 -14.24 -6.51 -6.91
N LYS A 9 -13.66 -7.70 -7.12
CA LYS A 9 -12.63 -8.25 -6.21
C LYS A 9 -11.30 -7.49 -6.33
N ALA A 10 -10.96 -7.00 -7.51
CA ALA A 10 -9.77 -6.16 -7.73
C ALA A 10 -9.84 -4.83 -6.97
N ALA A 11 -11.01 -4.21 -6.91
CA ALA A 11 -11.23 -2.98 -6.16
C ALA A 11 -11.45 -3.18 -4.64
N ALA A 12 -11.57 -4.43 -4.16
CA ALA A 12 -11.90 -4.72 -2.77
C ALA A 12 -10.70 -4.51 -1.84
N ILE A 13 -10.95 -3.86 -0.69
CA ILE A 13 -9.97 -3.56 0.36
C ILE A 13 -10.16 -4.43 1.62
N HIS A 14 -10.98 -5.48 1.53
CA HIS A 14 -11.28 -6.44 2.59
C HIS A 14 -11.86 -5.81 3.88
N ALA A 15 -12.65 -4.76 3.71
CA ALA A 15 -13.38 -4.09 4.78
C ALA A 15 -14.87 -4.03 4.42
N SER A 16 -15.74 -4.11 5.42
CA SER A 16 -17.18 -3.85 5.20
C SER A 16 -17.41 -2.35 4.92
N PRO A 17 -18.52 -1.96 4.28
CA PRO A 17 -18.86 -0.55 4.07
C PRO A 17 -18.84 0.28 5.35
N GLU A 18 -19.27 -0.29 6.47
CA GLU A 18 -19.32 0.32 7.79
C GLU A 18 -17.91 0.56 8.35
N THR A 19 -17.00 -0.40 8.16
CA THR A 19 -15.58 -0.24 8.51
C THR A 19 -14.94 0.88 7.69
N VAL A 20 -15.21 0.95 6.39
CA VAL A 20 -14.68 2.01 5.52
C VAL A 20 -15.22 3.38 5.94
N LYS A 21 -16.52 3.48 6.23
CA LYS A 21 -17.13 4.72 6.74
C LYS A 21 -16.52 5.14 8.08
N THR A 22 -16.32 4.19 8.98
CA THR A 22 -15.68 4.45 10.28
C THR A 22 -14.25 4.93 10.08
N LEU A 23 -13.48 4.29 9.21
CA LEU A 23 -12.11 4.68 8.90
C LEU A 23 -12.06 6.11 8.34
N GLY A 24 -12.93 6.47 7.39
CA GLY A 24 -13.02 7.82 6.84
C GLY A 24 -13.37 8.88 7.89
N ARG A 25 -14.32 8.58 8.79
CA ARG A 25 -14.65 9.47 9.92
C ARG A 25 -13.45 9.67 10.84
N ARG A 26 -12.79 8.60 11.26
CA ARG A 26 -11.64 8.69 12.17
C ARG A 26 -10.44 9.38 11.51
N ALA A 27 -10.27 9.21 10.20
CA ALA A 27 -9.26 9.95 9.45
C ALA A 27 -9.52 11.48 9.48
N ALA A 28 -10.78 11.91 9.34
CA ALA A 28 -11.17 13.32 9.39
C ALA A 28 -11.13 13.89 10.82
N ASP A 29 -11.66 13.15 11.80
CA ASP A 29 -11.91 13.66 13.15
C ASP A 29 -10.72 13.45 14.10
N GLU A 30 -9.98 12.34 13.94
CA GLU A 30 -8.88 11.94 14.83
C GLU A 30 -7.50 12.08 14.17
N GLY A 31 -7.45 12.54 12.92
CA GLY A 31 -6.19 12.71 12.18
C GLY A 31 -5.48 11.40 11.85
N LEU A 32 -6.21 10.27 11.80
CA LEU A 32 -5.64 8.99 11.37
C LEU A 32 -5.19 9.05 9.92
N SER A 33 -4.06 8.38 9.64
CA SER A 33 -3.48 8.27 8.31
C SER A 33 -3.19 6.82 7.96
N VAL A 34 -3.14 6.51 6.67
CA VAL A 34 -2.84 5.18 6.13
C VAL A 34 -1.75 5.31 5.07
N LEU A 35 -0.68 4.55 5.20
CA LEU A 35 0.38 4.43 4.20
C LEU A 35 0.26 3.07 3.51
N GLY A 36 0.11 3.08 2.18
CA GLY A 36 0.03 1.89 1.34
C GLY A 36 1.23 1.76 0.42
N LEU A 37 1.75 0.53 0.27
CA LEU A 37 2.87 0.21 -0.61
C LEU A 37 2.48 -0.85 -1.63
N ARG A 38 2.85 -0.68 -2.90
CA ARG A 38 2.69 -1.70 -3.95
C ARG A 38 3.74 -1.58 -5.05
N PHE A 39 3.86 -2.64 -5.85
CA PHE A 39 4.48 -2.56 -7.18
C PHE A 39 3.42 -2.27 -8.25
N GLN A 40 3.81 -1.61 -9.35
CA GLN A 40 2.91 -1.21 -10.44
C GLN A 40 2.18 -2.41 -11.08
N GLY A 41 2.92 -3.48 -11.38
CA GLY A 41 2.43 -4.70 -12.03
C GLY A 41 1.97 -5.80 -11.07
N ASP A 42 1.86 -5.51 -9.77
CA ASP A 42 1.42 -6.48 -8.76
C ASP A 42 -0.01 -7.01 -9.04
N PRO A 43 -0.17 -8.30 -9.39
CA PRO A 43 -1.49 -8.86 -9.70
C PRO A 43 -2.28 -9.21 -8.45
N ILE A 44 -1.67 -9.28 -7.27
CA ILE A 44 -2.34 -9.58 -5.99
C ILE A 44 -2.83 -8.29 -5.35
N CYS A 45 -2.12 -7.17 -5.58
CA CYS A 45 -2.47 -5.82 -5.18
C CYS A 45 -2.59 -4.88 -6.40
N PRO A 46 -3.71 -4.95 -7.15
CA PRO A 46 -3.90 -4.15 -8.36
C PRO A 46 -4.17 -2.68 -8.03
N GLN A 47 -3.94 -1.79 -9.01
CA GLN A 47 -4.18 -0.34 -8.89
C GLN A 47 -5.59 0.00 -8.39
N ALA A 48 -6.61 -0.74 -8.87
CA ALA A 48 -8.00 -0.53 -8.49
C ALA A 48 -8.25 -0.59 -6.97
N ARG A 49 -7.44 -1.37 -6.22
CA ARG A 49 -7.51 -1.42 -4.76
C ARG A 49 -7.02 -0.12 -4.13
N PHE A 50 -5.92 0.42 -4.64
CA PHE A 50 -5.36 1.71 -4.20
C PHE A 50 -6.28 2.87 -4.57
N ASP A 51 -6.92 2.82 -5.74
CA ASP A 51 -7.91 3.82 -6.13
C ASP A 51 -9.12 3.81 -5.18
N THR A 52 -9.55 2.63 -4.71
CA THR A 52 -10.59 2.52 -3.68
C THR A 52 -10.15 3.13 -2.35
N LEU A 53 -8.92 2.86 -1.90
CA LEU A 53 -8.38 3.48 -0.68
C LEU A 53 -8.30 5.00 -0.81
N GLY A 54 -7.79 5.51 -1.94
CA GLY A 54 -7.71 6.95 -2.22
C GLY A 54 -9.08 7.62 -2.23
N ARG A 55 -10.10 7.01 -2.85
CA ARG A 55 -11.48 7.53 -2.80
C ARG A 55 -12.08 7.53 -1.39
N ALA A 56 -11.77 6.50 -0.59
CA ALA A 56 -12.35 6.34 0.74
C ALA A 56 -11.70 7.25 1.79
N LEU A 57 -10.41 7.55 1.65
CA LEU A 57 -9.61 8.21 2.68
C LEU A 57 -9.08 9.59 2.26
N GLY A 58 -9.15 9.93 0.98
CA GLY A 58 -8.67 11.21 0.48
C GLY A 58 -7.23 11.49 0.91
N GLY A 59 -7.00 12.68 1.45
CA GLY A 59 -5.68 13.13 1.93
C GLY A 59 -5.11 12.34 3.12
N ALA A 60 -5.90 11.46 3.75
CA ALA A 60 -5.42 10.57 4.80
C ALA A 60 -4.72 9.31 4.25
N PHE A 61 -4.78 9.04 2.94
CA PHE A 61 -4.09 7.92 2.31
C PHE A 61 -2.87 8.38 1.51
N GLU A 62 -1.71 7.87 1.89
CA GLU A 62 -0.47 8.02 1.15
C GLU A 62 -0.15 6.72 0.40
N ALA A 63 0.07 6.84 -0.91
CA ALA A 63 0.37 5.71 -1.78
C ALA A 63 1.83 5.75 -2.27
N VAL A 64 2.61 4.74 -1.92
CA VAL A 64 3.94 4.49 -2.48
C VAL A 64 3.82 3.39 -3.54
N VAL A 65 4.00 3.77 -4.80
CA VAL A 65 3.90 2.86 -5.95
C VAL A 65 5.27 2.74 -6.61
N LEU A 66 5.89 1.57 -6.48
CA LEU A 66 7.22 1.29 -7.03
C LEU A 66 7.13 0.65 -8.42
N PRO A 67 8.04 0.99 -9.35
CA PRO A 67 8.14 0.26 -10.61
C PRO A 67 8.64 -1.17 -10.36
N ASP A 68 8.14 -2.15 -11.10
CA ASP A 68 8.49 -3.57 -10.90
C ASP A 68 10.00 -3.84 -11.00
N LYS A 69 10.71 -3.06 -11.82
CA LYS A 69 12.17 -3.15 -11.98
C LYS A 69 12.97 -2.79 -10.72
N ALA A 70 12.34 -2.16 -9.73
CA ALA A 70 12.97 -1.85 -8.45
C ALA A 70 12.94 -3.03 -7.46
N ALA A 71 12.18 -4.09 -7.77
CA ALA A 71 12.14 -5.28 -6.95
C ALA A 71 13.47 -6.04 -7.00
N ASN A 72 13.82 -6.71 -5.90
CA ASN A 72 14.97 -7.62 -5.85
C ASN A 72 14.91 -8.64 -7.02
N PRO A 73 15.90 -8.66 -7.92
CA PRO A 73 15.88 -9.53 -9.09
C PRO A 73 16.01 -11.02 -8.77
N ALA A 74 16.49 -11.37 -7.57
CA ALA A 74 16.56 -12.75 -7.07
C ALA A 74 15.26 -13.23 -6.42
N ALA A 75 14.27 -12.35 -6.23
CA ALA A 75 12.99 -12.69 -5.64
C ALA A 75 12.01 -13.31 -6.66
N PRO A 76 10.96 -14.02 -6.20
CA PRO A 76 9.91 -14.52 -7.08
C PRO A 76 9.25 -13.39 -7.92
N LYS A 77 8.81 -13.73 -9.13
CA LYS A 77 8.03 -12.83 -9.99
C LYS A 77 6.58 -13.31 -10.08
N PRO A 78 5.60 -12.41 -10.27
CA PRO A 78 5.73 -10.94 -10.29
C PRO A 78 5.90 -10.34 -8.89
N PRO A 79 6.44 -9.12 -8.77
CA PRO A 79 6.77 -8.55 -7.47
C PRO A 79 5.53 -8.16 -6.65
N HIS A 80 5.59 -8.39 -5.34
CA HIS A 80 4.46 -8.17 -4.43
C HIS A 80 4.90 -7.62 -3.05
N SER A 81 5.80 -8.33 -2.37
CA SER A 81 6.21 -8.02 -1.00
C SER A 81 7.32 -6.96 -0.93
N VAL A 82 6.94 -5.68 -0.95
CA VAL A 82 7.86 -4.52 -0.99
C VAL A 82 8.90 -4.52 0.15
N LEU A 83 8.49 -4.85 1.37
CA LEU A 83 9.32 -4.73 2.58
C LEU A 83 9.95 -6.07 3.03
N SER A 84 9.83 -7.13 2.23
CA SER A 84 10.41 -8.43 2.56
C SER A 84 11.07 -9.08 1.35
N LEU A 85 10.39 -9.99 0.66
CA LEU A 85 10.99 -10.78 -0.44
C LEU A 85 11.60 -9.90 -1.54
N HIS A 86 10.96 -8.77 -1.86
CA HIS A 86 11.37 -7.91 -2.96
C HIS A 86 12.20 -6.71 -2.51
N LEU A 87 12.51 -6.61 -1.22
CA LEU A 87 13.35 -5.55 -0.68
C LEU A 87 14.79 -5.74 -1.15
N ILE A 88 15.34 -4.70 -1.77
CA ILE A 88 16.79 -4.51 -1.87
C ILE A 88 17.19 -3.57 -0.75
N ASP A 89 17.83 -4.11 0.28
CA ASP A 89 18.28 -3.35 1.45
C ASP A 89 19.65 -2.71 1.20
N ARG A 90 19.67 -1.70 0.33
CA ARG A 90 20.86 -0.92 -0.02
C ARG A 90 20.50 0.54 -0.23
N ASP A 91 21.40 1.44 0.16
CA ASP A 91 21.20 2.87 -0.03
C ASP A 91 21.04 3.25 -1.50
N GLY A 92 20.12 4.18 -1.77
CA GLY A 92 19.75 4.60 -3.12
C GLY A 92 18.69 3.72 -3.79
N GLU A 93 18.35 2.55 -3.22
CA GLU A 93 17.32 1.68 -3.80
C GLU A 93 15.89 2.17 -3.50
N PRO A 94 14.97 2.17 -4.48
CA PRO A 94 13.59 2.59 -4.24
C PRO A 94 12.88 1.80 -3.14
N THR A 95 13.18 0.51 -2.99
CA THR A 95 12.61 -0.33 -1.92
C THR A 95 13.15 0.04 -0.53
N LYS A 96 14.41 0.49 -0.45
CA LYS A 96 15.00 0.98 0.81
C LYS A 96 14.39 2.32 1.21
N GLU A 97 14.14 3.20 0.24
CA GLU A 97 13.45 4.47 0.48
C GLU A 97 12.00 4.26 0.93
N ALA A 98 11.30 3.31 0.31
CA ALA A 98 9.97 2.91 0.75
C ALA A 98 9.95 2.40 2.21
N LEU A 99 10.95 1.60 2.61
CA LEU A 99 11.13 1.18 4.00
C LEU A 99 11.37 2.38 4.93
N ARG A 100 12.25 3.31 4.55
CA ARG A 100 12.51 4.53 5.34
C ARG A 100 11.24 5.35 5.52
N ARG A 101 10.43 5.49 4.48
CA ARG A 101 9.15 6.20 4.58
C ARG A 101 8.21 5.56 5.59
N VAL A 102 8.13 4.22 5.62
CA VAL A 102 7.33 3.49 6.62
C VAL A 102 7.84 3.75 8.04
N LEU A 103 9.16 3.69 8.26
CA LEU A 103 9.74 3.96 9.58
C LEU A 103 9.49 5.39 10.04
N ALA A 104 9.64 6.37 9.14
CA ALA A 104 9.32 7.77 9.40
C ALA A 104 7.83 7.95 9.72
N PHE A 105 6.93 7.35 8.93
CA PHE A 105 5.49 7.39 9.15
C PHE A 105 5.11 6.86 10.54
N LEU A 106 5.68 5.72 10.93
CA LEU A 106 5.43 5.15 12.26
C LEU A 106 5.96 6.06 13.37
N ALA A 107 7.15 6.64 13.21
CA ALA A 107 7.72 7.58 14.17
C ALA A 107 6.91 8.88 14.29
N GLU A 108 6.31 9.36 13.21
CA GLU A 108 5.41 10.53 13.21
C GLU A 108 4.11 10.26 13.98
N ARG A 109 3.62 9.02 14.00
CA ARG A 109 2.27 8.67 14.49
C ARG A 109 2.21 7.97 15.83
N LEU A 110 3.33 7.41 16.30
CA LEU A 110 3.40 6.60 17.53
C LEU A 110 4.30 7.20 18.62
N ARG A 111 4.72 8.44 18.46
CA ARG A 111 5.46 9.18 19.50
C ARG A 111 4.52 9.84 20.50
#